data_AF-A0A2A2D7W2-F1
#
_entry.id   AF-A0A2A2D7W2-F1
#
_cell.length_a   1.000
_cell.length_b   1.000
_cell.length_c   1.000
_cell.angle_alpha   90.00
_cell.angle_beta   90.00
_cell.angle_gamma   90.00
#
_symmetry.space_group_name_H-M   'P 1'
#
loop_
_entity.id
_entity.type
_entity.pdbx_description
1 polymer ?
#
loop_
_entity_poly.entity_id
_entity_poly.type
_entity_poly.pdbx_seq_one_letter_code
_entity_poly.pdbx_strand_id
1 'polypeptide(L)'
;MSSDYAPDDEALRLYGRYKRAREIEAELRDPVREQAARDLKAGAAVSDLAKLTGLTPEYFRRIARAESVERKRPPTVGKLASGPARQHAAPPPAAPRWEGSPAPRMPGPPAELGLSPVVAALPEGDARLLASQAEAQHPDWGKEVRKELRGVPAEWVKRAIVEAAVQAGYVGVPGGETEK
;
A
#
# COMPACT_ATOMS: atom_id res chain seq x y z
N MET A 1 -36.08 -29.06 10.72
CA MET A 1 -35.16 -30.00 10.04
C MET A 1 -34.04 -30.30 11.01
N SER A 2 -34.07 -31.47 11.66
CA SER A 2 -32.91 -31.93 12.44
C SER A 2 -31.84 -32.33 11.44
N SER A 3 -30.75 -31.57 11.40
CA SER A 3 -29.58 -31.99 10.65
C SER A 3 -28.88 -33.04 11.52
N ASP A 4 -29.02 -34.32 11.14
CA ASP A 4 -28.26 -35.44 11.70
C ASP A 4 -26.80 -35.39 11.20
N TYR A 5 -26.16 -34.24 11.34
CA TYR A 5 -24.77 -34.05 10.96
C TYR A 5 -23.88 -34.54 12.10
N ALA A 6 -23.24 -35.68 11.89
CA ALA A 6 -22.18 -36.20 12.73
C ALA A 6 -20.83 -35.89 12.06
N PRO A 7 -20.09 -34.86 12.51
CA PRO A 7 -18.74 -34.61 12.01
C PRO A 7 -17.82 -35.79 12.34
N ASP A 8 -16.85 -36.05 11.48
CA ASP A 8 -15.82 -37.05 11.75
C ASP A 8 -14.90 -36.64 12.92
N ASP A 9 -14.13 -37.61 13.43
CA ASP A 9 -13.26 -37.41 14.59
C ASP A 9 -12.17 -36.34 14.34
N GLU A 10 -11.74 -36.16 13.10
CA GLU A 10 -10.74 -35.16 12.72
C GLU A 10 -11.33 -33.75 12.80
N ALA A 11 -12.53 -33.55 12.25
CA ALA A 11 -13.29 -32.31 12.32
C ALA A 11 -13.61 -31.95 13.77
N LEU A 12 -14.03 -32.90 14.60
CA LEU A 12 -14.26 -32.69 16.04
C LEU A 12 -13.01 -32.15 16.75
N ARG A 13 -11.83 -32.73 16.49
CA ARG A 13 -10.57 -32.26 17.07
C ARG A 13 -10.18 -30.88 16.54
N LEU A 14 -10.38 -30.62 15.25
CA LEU A 14 -10.10 -29.31 14.65
C LEU A 14 -10.97 -28.22 15.27
N TYR A 15 -12.29 -28.44 15.32
CA TYR A 15 -13.23 -27.49 15.91
C TYR A 15 -13.00 -27.31 17.41
N GLY A 16 -12.67 -28.37 18.14
CA GLY A 16 -12.30 -28.27 19.55
C GLY A 16 -11.02 -27.46 19.80
N ARG A 17 -10.02 -27.53 18.92
CA ARG A 17 -8.82 -26.65 19.00
C ARG A 17 -9.18 -25.20 18.68
N TYR A 18 -9.95 -24.98 17.62
CA TYR A 18 -10.37 -23.65 17.21
C TYR A 18 -11.22 -22.96 18.29
N LYS A 19 -12.19 -23.67 18.87
CA LYS A 19 -13.03 -23.17 19.96
C LYS A 19 -12.20 -22.70 21.15
N ARG A 20 -11.25 -23.53 21.62
CA ARG A 20 -10.35 -23.16 22.72
C ARG A 20 -9.50 -21.94 22.40
N ALA A 21 -8.97 -21.84 21.18
CA ALA A 21 -8.22 -20.67 20.77
C ALA A 21 -9.07 -19.39 20.80
N ARG A 22 -10.35 -19.49 20.38
CA ARG A 22 -11.30 -18.37 20.44
C ARG A 22 -11.70 -17.98 21.85
N GLU A 23 -11.83 -18.93 22.76
CA GLU A 23 -12.09 -18.68 24.18
C GLU A 23 -10.90 -17.94 24.81
N ILE A 24 -9.68 -18.42 24.59
CA ILE A 24 -8.45 -17.75 25.06
C ILE A 24 -8.31 -16.35 24.46
N GLU A 25 -8.58 -16.19 23.16
CA GLU A 25 -8.54 -14.88 22.50
C GLU A 25 -9.57 -13.93 23.13
N ALA A 26 -10.77 -14.41 23.45
CA ALA A 26 -11.80 -13.61 24.10
C ALA A 26 -11.38 -13.18 25.51
N GLU A 27 -10.78 -14.07 26.29
CA GLU A 27 -10.25 -13.77 27.63
C GLU A 27 -9.12 -12.74 27.58
N LEU A 28 -8.22 -12.84 26.61
CA LEU A 28 -7.06 -11.95 26.48
C LEU A 28 -7.42 -10.60 25.84
N ARG A 29 -8.57 -10.49 25.18
CA ARG A 29 -8.92 -9.31 24.38
C ARG A 29 -8.97 -8.03 25.20
N ASP A 30 -9.62 -8.06 26.35
CA ASP A 30 -9.77 -6.88 27.21
C ASP A 30 -8.45 -6.48 27.89
N PRO A 31 -7.66 -7.41 28.49
CA PRO A 31 -6.32 -7.11 28.98
C PRO A 31 -5.38 -6.54 27.91
N VAL A 32 -5.40 -7.11 26.70
CA VAL A 32 -4.58 -6.61 25.58
C VAL A 32 -5.01 -5.20 25.18
N ARG A 33 -6.32 -4.93 25.15
CA ARG A 33 -6.85 -3.60 24.84
C ARG A 33 -6.41 -2.57 25.88
N GLU A 34 -6.50 -2.91 27.16
CA GLU A 34 -6.10 -2.03 28.26
C GLU A 34 -4.60 -1.74 28.22
N GLN A 35 -3.77 -2.77 28.04
CA GLN A 35 -2.32 -2.60 27.94
C GLN A 35 -1.95 -1.77 26.70
N ALA A 36 -2.59 -2.03 25.56
CA ALA A 36 -2.38 -1.24 24.35
C ALA A 36 -2.73 0.25 24.55
N ALA A 37 -3.79 0.57 25.29
CA ALA A 37 -4.13 1.94 25.63
C ALA A 37 -3.02 2.62 26.45
N ARG A 38 -2.44 1.92 27.44
CA ARG A 38 -1.31 2.41 28.23
C ARG A 38 -0.07 2.64 27.38
N ASP A 39 0.27 1.69 26.53
CA ASP A 39 1.44 1.77 25.65
C ASP A 39 1.30 2.92 24.63
N LEU A 40 0.11 3.12 24.09
CA LEU A 40 -0.19 4.25 23.22
C LEU A 40 0.00 5.59 23.95
N LYS A 41 -0.49 5.71 25.20
CA LYS A 41 -0.27 6.90 26.04
C LYS A 41 1.21 7.12 26.36
N ALA A 42 1.98 6.04 26.52
CA ALA A 42 3.43 6.08 26.68
C ALA A 42 4.18 6.42 25.37
N GLY A 43 3.47 6.53 24.25
CA GLY A 43 4.03 6.95 22.96
C GLY A 43 4.42 5.81 22.03
N ALA A 44 4.04 4.56 22.31
CA ALA A 44 4.27 3.43 21.40
C ALA A 44 3.66 3.70 20.01
N ALA A 45 4.30 3.19 18.95
CA ALA A 45 3.74 3.30 17.62
C ALA A 45 2.72 2.18 17.38
N VAL A 46 1.59 2.55 16.77
CA VAL A 46 0.53 1.62 16.33
C VAL A 46 1.08 0.46 15.47
N SER A 47 2.09 0.72 14.63
CA SER A 47 2.74 -0.30 13.80
C SER A 47 3.45 -1.37 14.62
N ASP A 48 3.99 -1.00 15.77
CA ASP A 48 4.80 -1.90 16.59
C ASP A 48 3.88 -2.80 17.43
N LEU A 49 2.80 -2.22 17.97
CA LEU A 49 1.74 -2.99 18.65
C LEU A 49 1.07 -4.00 17.71
N ALA A 50 0.82 -3.61 16.45
CA ALA A 50 0.28 -4.52 15.43
C ALA A 50 1.22 -5.70 15.13
N LYS A 51 2.53 -5.45 15.04
CA LYS A 51 3.52 -6.51 14.82
C LYS A 51 3.61 -7.47 16.00
N LEU A 52 3.57 -6.96 17.23
CA LEU A 52 3.73 -7.78 18.45
C LEU A 52 2.52 -8.67 18.71
N THR A 53 1.31 -8.18 18.43
CA THR A 53 0.06 -8.88 18.75
C THR A 53 -0.52 -9.67 17.58
N GLY A 54 -0.03 -9.45 16.36
CA GLY A 54 -0.62 -10.00 15.14
C GLY A 54 -1.99 -9.38 14.78
N LEU A 55 -2.46 -8.37 15.53
CA LEU A 55 -3.69 -7.66 15.25
C LEU A 55 -3.46 -6.55 14.21
N THR A 56 -4.55 -6.14 13.54
CA THR A 56 -4.45 -5.12 12.49
C THR A 56 -4.08 -3.74 13.05
N PRO A 57 -3.33 -2.91 12.30
CA PRO A 57 -3.04 -1.53 12.72
C PRO A 57 -4.30 -0.70 13.01
N GLU A 58 -5.41 -0.95 12.28
CA GLU A 58 -6.66 -0.22 12.48
C GLU A 58 -7.29 -0.50 13.85
N TYR A 59 -7.11 -1.71 14.40
CA TYR A 59 -7.55 -2.03 15.76
C TYR A 59 -6.95 -1.06 16.79
N PHE A 60 -5.63 -0.83 16.72
CA PHE A 60 -4.93 0.09 17.61
C PHE A 60 -5.22 1.56 17.31
N ARG A 61 -5.49 1.93 16.04
CA ARG A 61 -5.94 3.30 15.73
C ARG A 61 -7.29 3.61 16.37
N ARG A 62 -8.21 2.65 16.42
CA ARG A 62 -9.50 2.80 17.11
C ARG A 62 -9.31 3.00 18.62
N ILE A 63 -8.42 2.24 19.24
CA ILE A 63 -8.06 2.41 20.66
C ILE A 63 -7.46 3.80 20.89
N ALA A 64 -6.50 4.22 20.05
CA ALA A 64 -5.87 5.54 20.14
C ALA A 64 -6.89 6.69 20.05
N ARG A 65 -7.86 6.59 19.12
CA ARG A 65 -8.97 7.55 18.99
C ARG A 65 -9.86 7.57 20.23
N ALA A 66 -10.23 6.40 20.74
CA ALA A 66 -11.07 6.28 21.94
C ALA A 66 -10.39 6.88 23.19
N GLU A 67 -9.08 6.71 23.31
CA GLU A 67 -8.28 7.23 24.42
C GLU A 67 -7.82 8.68 24.21
N SER A 68 -8.27 9.34 23.13
CA SER A 68 -7.83 10.68 22.70
C SER A 68 -6.31 10.82 22.58
N VAL A 69 -5.61 9.70 22.35
CA VAL A 69 -4.18 9.64 22.06
C VAL A 69 -3.99 9.84 20.55
N GLU A 70 -4.51 10.95 20.04
CA GLU A 70 -4.11 11.39 18.71
C GLU A 70 -2.72 11.98 18.83
N ARG A 71 -1.71 11.23 18.35
CA ARG A 71 -0.49 11.88 17.89
C ARG A 71 -0.95 12.92 16.86
N LYS A 72 -0.86 14.21 17.21
CA LYS A 72 -0.82 15.34 16.29
C LYS A 72 0.39 15.13 15.36
N ARG A 73 0.34 14.14 14.48
CA ARG A 73 1.24 14.09 13.35
C ARG A 73 0.82 15.30 12.52
N PRO A 74 1.70 16.28 12.30
CA PRO A 74 1.40 17.29 11.30
C PRO A 74 1.03 16.55 10.02
N PRO A 75 -0.01 17.00 9.29
CA PRO A 75 -0.40 16.34 8.06
C PRO A 75 0.84 16.23 7.17
N THR A 76 1.11 15.03 6.66
CA THR A 76 2.24 14.75 5.79
C THR A 76 2.00 15.35 4.40
N VAL A 77 1.69 16.65 4.33
CA VAL A 77 1.79 17.44 3.10
C VAL A 77 2.97 18.39 3.27
N GLY A 78 3.92 18.27 2.34
CA GLY A 78 4.88 19.30 1.95
C GLY A 78 5.45 20.17 3.06
N LYS A 79 6.64 19.80 3.52
CA LYS A 79 7.58 20.75 4.13
C LYS A 79 7.91 21.83 3.09
N LEU A 80 7.24 22.98 3.15
CA LEU A 80 7.76 24.24 2.62
C LEU A 80 7.65 25.29 3.71
N ALA A 81 8.82 25.80 4.09
CA ALA A 81 9.04 26.76 5.15
C ALA A 81 8.43 28.12 4.78
N SER A 82 7.82 28.80 5.75
CA SER A 82 8.30 30.09 6.27
C SER A 82 7.16 30.86 6.96
N GLY A 83 7.40 31.21 8.23
CA GLY A 83 7.16 32.56 8.76
C GLY A 83 5.74 33.00 9.15
N PRO A 84 5.59 33.89 10.16
CA PRO A 84 4.36 34.03 10.93
C PRO A 84 3.52 35.26 10.56
N ALA A 85 2.31 35.29 11.15
CA ALA A 85 1.36 36.39 11.25
C ALA A 85 0.54 36.71 9.99
N ARG A 86 -0.78 36.49 10.09
CA ARG A 86 -1.73 37.60 10.23
C ARG A 86 -3.13 37.08 10.55
N GLN A 87 -3.68 37.67 11.60
CA GLN A 87 -5.09 37.63 11.97
C GLN A 87 -5.92 38.39 10.90
N HIS A 88 -7.19 38.02 10.75
CA HIS A 88 -8.29 38.78 10.14
C HIS A 88 -8.07 39.50 8.79
N ALA A 89 -8.68 38.99 7.70
CA ALA A 89 -9.39 39.78 6.69
C ALA A 89 -10.00 38.90 5.57
N ALA A 90 -11.31 39.09 5.31
CA ALA A 90 -12.11 38.84 4.11
C ALA A 90 -11.96 37.53 3.27
N PRO A 91 -13.07 36.94 2.76
CA PRO A 91 -12.98 35.85 1.79
C PRO A 91 -12.30 36.35 0.49
N PRO A 92 -11.26 35.66 -0.02
CA PRO A 92 -10.67 36.03 -1.30
C PRO A 92 -11.61 35.65 -2.46
N PRO A 93 -11.58 36.41 -3.58
CA PRO A 93 -12.37 36.11 -4.77
C PRO A 93 -11.97 34.76 -5.38
N ALA A 94 -12.94 34.11 -6.02
CA ALA A 94 -12.79 32.80 -6.66
C ALA A 94 -11.49 32.71 -7.47
N ALA A 95 -10.61 31.79 -7.07
CA ALA A 95 -9.33 31.57 -7.73
C ALA A 95 -9.55 31.12 -9.20
N PRO A 96 -8.68 31.54 -10.14
CA PRO A 96 -8.70 31.02 -11.50
C PRO A 96 -8.39 29.53 -11.49
N ARG A 97 -9.13 28.78 -12.31
CA ARG A 97 -8.95 27.35 -12.56
C ARG A 97 -7.53 27.14 -13.11
N TRP A 98 -6.68 26.46 -12.33
CA TRP A 98 -5.31 26.13 -12.73
C TRP A 98 -5.36 25.07 -13.83
N GLU A 99 -5.38 25.49 -15.08
CA GLU A 99 -4.93 24.67 -16.20
C GLU A 99 -3.40 24.54 -16.11
N GLY A 100 -2.90 23.30 -16.09
CA GLY A 100 -1.52 22.98 -16.45
C GLY A 100 -0.44 23.37 -15.46
N SER A 101 -0.32 22.63 -14.35
CA SER A 101 1.00 22.52 -13.69
C SER A 101 1.75 21.37 -14.38
N PRO A 102 2.83 21.61 -15.15
CA PRO A 102 3.59 20.52 -15.75
C PRO A 102 4.16 19.69 -14.59
N ALA A 103 3.90 18.38 -14.62
CA ALA A 103 4.47 17.45 -13.67
C ALA A 103 6.00 17.66 -13.62
N PRO A 104 6.64 17.55 -12.43
CA PRO A 104 8.08 17.57 -12.36
C PRO A 104 8.63 16.54 -13.34
N ARG A 105 9.40 16.99 -14.33
CA ARG A 105 10.06 16.10 -15.30
C ARG A 105 10.92 15.16 -14.48
N MET A 106 10.53 13.89 -14.41
CA MET A 106 11.37 12.87 -13.79
C MET A 106 12.76 12.94 -14.43
N PRO A 107 13.84 12.69 -13.67
CA PRO A 107 15.11 12.36 -14.29
C PRO A 107 14.85 11.23 -15.30
N GLY A 108 15.50 11.25 -16.47
CA GLY A 108 15.34 10.20 -17.46
C GLY A 108 15.74 8.83 -16.90
N PRO A 109 15.31 7.72 -17.53
CA PRO A 109 15.76 6.40 -17.11
C PRO A 109 17.28 6.33 -17.12
N PRO A 110 17.92 5.62 -16.18
CA PRO A 110 19.31 5.26 -16.31
C PRO A 110 19.55 4.65 -17.70
N ALA A 111 20.54 5.16 -18.44
CA ALA A 111 20.79 4.77 -19.83
C ALA A 111 21.00 3.25 -20.00
N GLU A 112 21.39 2.58 -18.92
CA GLU A 112 21.63 1.13 -18.83
C GLU A 112 20.34 0.28 -18.80
N LEU A 113 19.16 0.87 -18.56
CA LEU A 113 17.91 0.10 -18.44
C LEU A 113 17.28 -0.30 -19.78
N GLY A 114 17.75 0.25 -20.91
CA GLY A 114 17.25 -0.12 -22.23
C GLY A 114 15.75 0.11 -22.46
N LEU A 115 15.11 0.99 -21.68
CA LEU A 115 13.68 1.25 -21.80
C LEU A 115 13.37 2.03 -23.07
N SER A 116 12.32 1.64 -23.78
CA SER A 116 11.83 2.41 -24.91
C SER A 116 11.38 3.82 -24.44
N PRO A 117 11.52 4.87 -25.27
CA PRO A 117 11.10 6.23 -24.91
C PRO A 117 9.62 6.32 -24.52
N VAL A 118 8.78 5.48 -25.15
CA VAL A 118 7.35 5.39 -24.87
C VAL A 118 7.10 4.84 -23.46
N VAL A 119 7.77 3.74 -23.09
CA VAL A 119 7.64 3.16 -21.74
C VAL A 119 8.28 4.04 -20.67
N ALA A 120 9.39 4.70 -20.98
CA ALA A 120 10.03 5.66 -20.08
C ALA A 120 9.13 6.86 -19.77
N ALA A 121 8.33 7.31 -20.76
CA ALA A 121 7.40 8.42 -20.62
C ALA A 121 6.07 8.05 -19.95
N LEU A 122 5.80 6.76 -19.69
CA LEU A 122 4.54 6.33 -19.09
C LEU A 122 4.34 6.97 -17.71
N PRO A 123 3.12 7.49 -17.42
CA PRO A 123 2.74 7.86 -16.08
C PRO A 123 2.91 6.69 -15.10
N GLU A 124 3.31 6.99 -13.86
CA GLU A 124 3.56 5.95 -12.84
C GLU A 124 2.33 5.08 -12.57
N GLY A 125 1.13 5.68 -12.62
CA GLY A 125 -0.13 4.95 -12.48
C GLY A 125 -0.33 3.92 -13.59
N ASP A 126 -0.07 4.31 -14.83
CA ASP A 126 -0.26 3.45 -16.01
C ASP A 126 0.80 2.34 -16.03
N ALA A 127 2.06 2.68 -15.74
CA ALA A 127 3.13 1.68 -15.64
C ALA A 127 2.83 0.62 -14.57
N ARG A 128 2.26 1.02 -13.43
CA ARG A 128 1.83 0.08 -12.38
C ARG A 128 0.68 -0.81 -12.83
N LEU A 129 -0.31 -0.24 -13.51
CA LEU A 129 -1.48 -0.97 -13.97
C LEU A 129 -1.07 -2.04 -15.00
N LEU A 130 -0.31 -1.64 -16.02
CA LEU A 130 0.17 -2.53 -17.08
C LEU A 130 1.10 -3.62 -16.53
N ALA A 131 2.03 -3.28 -15.64
CA ALA A 131 2.88 -4.27 -14.98
C ALA A 131 2.05 -5.28 -14.16
N SER A 132 1.06 -4.79 -13.40
CA SER A 132 0.21 -5.68 -12.59
C SER A 132 -0.66 -6.58 -13.45
N GLN A 133 -1.15 -6.09 -14.58
CA GLN A 133 -1.91 -6.87 -15.55
C GLN A 133 -1.06 -8.00 -16.15
N ALA A 134 0.17 -7.68 -16.60
CA ALA A 134 1.09 -8.67 -17.17
C ALA A 134 1.43 -9.78 -16.16
N GLU A 135 1.75 -9.39 -14.92
CA GLU A 135 2.08 -10.34 -13.85
C GLU A 135 0.87 -11.19 -13.43
N ALA A 136 -0.34 -10.65 -13.48
CA ALA A 136 -1.55 -11.41 -13.18
C ALA A 136 -1.87 -12.46 -14.25
N GLN A 137 -1.59 -12.15 -15.52
CA GLN A 137 -1.79 -13.07 -16.65
C GLN A 137 -0.65 -14.11 -16.75
N HIS A 138 0.58 -13.71 -16.41
CA HIS A 138 1.78 -14.54 -16.52
C HIS A 138 2.59 -14.54 -15.21
N PRO A 139 2.11 -15.24 -14.16
CA PRO A 139 2.68 -15.14 -12.82
C PRO A 139 4.10 -15.71 -12.69
N ASP A 140 4.44 -16.75 -13.46
CA ASP A 140 5.78 -17.35 -13.39
C ASP A 140 6.81 -16.50 -14.16
N TRP A 141 6.42 -15.92 -15.29
CA TRP A 141 7.24 -14.92 -15.99
C TRP A 141 7.51 -13.69 -15.10
N GLY A 142 6.48 -13.19 -14.40
CA GLY A 142 6.63 -12.05 -13.50
C GLY A 142 7.63 -12.29 -12.37
N LYS A 143 7.76 -13.53 -11.88
CA LYS A 143 8.77 -13.90 -10.86
C LYS A 143 10.19 -13.83 -11.41
N GLU A 144 10.41 -14.35 -12.62
CA GLU A 144 11.73 -14.32 -13.26
C GLU A 144 12.16 -12.89 -13.59
N VAL A 145 11.26 -12.09 -14.17
CA VAL A 145 11.56 -10.67 -14.46
C VAL A 145 11.91 -9.90 -13.19
N ARG A 146 11.18 -10.10 -12.07
CA ARG A 146 11.53 -9.46 -10.79
C ARG A 146 12.89 -9.88 -10.24
N LYS A 147 13.35 -11.09 -10.56
CA LYS A 147 14.67 -11.58 -10.16
C LYS A 147 15.78 -10.89 -10.95
N GLU A 148 15.56 -10.67 -12.24
CA GLU A 148 16.47 -9.93 -13.13
C GLU A 148 16.54 -8.43 -12.75
N LEU A 149 15.41 -7.85 -12.32
CA LEU A 149 15.32 -6.44 -11.97
C LEU A 149 15.78 -6.09 -10.55
N ARG A 150 16.46 -6.98 -9.81
CA ARG A 150 16.90 -6.74 -8.42
C ARG A 150 17.86 -5.55 -8.26
N GLY A 151 18.56 -5.15 -9.32
CA GLY A 151 19.47 -3.99 -9.32
C GLY A 151 18.85 -2.69 -9.84
N VAL A 152 17.59 -2.73 -10.29
CA VAL A 152 16.92 -1.57 -10.88
C VAL A 152 16.35 -0.67 -9.78
N PRO A 153 16.53 0.67 -9.85
CA PRO A 153 15.95 1.57 -8.88
C PRO A 153 14.42 1.42 -8.79
N ALA A 154 13.87 1.50 -7.58
CA ALA A 154 12.48 1.15 -7.30
C ALA A 154 11.45 1.94 -8.14
N GLU A 155 11.77 3.19 -8.47
CA GLU A 155 10.97 4.08 -9.31
C GLU A 155 10.93 3.68 -10.79
N TRP A 156 11.88 2.84 -11.24
CA TRP A 156 11.95 2.34 -12.62
C TRP A 156 11.48 0.89 -12.77
N VAL A 157 11.42 0.12 -11.68
CA VAL A 157 11.05 -1.31 -11.71
C VAL A 157 9.75 -1.54 -12.47
N LYS A 158 8.72 -0.72 -12.25
CA LYS A 158 7.41 -0.91 -12.91
C LYS A 158 7.48 -0.62 -14.41
N ARG A 159 8.22 0.39 -14.84
CA ARG A 159 8.45 0.66 -16.27
C ARG A 159 9.31 -0.43 -16.91
N ALA A 160 10.30 -0.97 -16.21
CA ALA A 160 11.09 -2.09 -16.69
C ALA A 160 10.28 -3.39 -16.85
N ILE A 161 9.34 -3.65 -15.92
CA ILE A 161 8.40 -4.77 -16.06
C ILE A 161 7.50 -4.57 -17.28
N VAL A 162 7.02 -3.33 -17.52
CA VAL A 162 6.22 -3.04 -18.71
C VAL A 162 7.02 -3.23 -19.99
N GLU A 163 8.26 -2.75 -20.05
CA GLU A 163 9.14 -2.97 -21.21
C GLU A 163 9.34 -4.46 -21.48
N ALA A 164 9.64 -5.25 -20.45
CA ALA A 164 9.75 -6.71 -20.59
C ALA A 164 8.42 -7.35 -21.04
N ALA A 165 7.28 -6.86 -20.56
CA ALA A 165 5.96 -7.35 -20.95
C ALA A 165 5.66 -7.04 -22.43
N VAL A 166 6.08 -5.87 -22.90
CA VAL A 166 5.93 -5.44 -24.30
C VAL A 166 6.79 -6.29 -25.22
N GLN A 167 8.06 -6.50 -24.85
CA GLN A 167 8.98 -7.36 -25.61
C GLN A 167 8.51 -8.80 -25.67
N ALA A 168 7.86 -9.30 -24.61
CA ALA A 168 7.24 -10.62 -24.57
C ALA A 168 5.86 -10.69 -25.27
N GLY A 169 5.31 -9.55 -25.70
CA GLY A 169 4.01 -9.47 -26.37
C GLY A 169 2.79 -9.62 -25.45
N TYR A 170 2.97 -9.45 -24.12
CA TYR A 170 1.90 -9.60 -23.13
C TYR A 170 1.07 -8.33 -22.94
N VAL A 171 1.64 -7.17 -23.25
CA VAL A 171 0.98 -5.87 -23.09
C VAL A 171 1.31 -4.96 -24.27
N GLY A 172 0.30 -4.24 -24.76
CA GLY A 172 0.49 -3.14 -25.71
C GLY A 172 0.55 -1.80 -24.98
N VAL A 173 1.45 -0.91 -25.41
CA VAL A 173 1.54 0.46 -24.88
C VAL A 173 0.84 1.41 -25.85
N PRO A 174 -0.06 2.29 -25.39
CA PRO A 174 -0.73 3.24 -26.27
C PRO A 174 0.29 4.18 -26.92
N GLY A 175 0.35 4.17 -28.25
CA GLY A 175 1.26 5.00 -29.05
C GLY A 175 2.55 4.33 -29.52
N GLY A 176 2.77 3.04 -29.21
CA GLY A 176 3.81 2.25 -29.84
C GLY A 176 3.33 1.75 -31.20
N GLU A 177 3.74 2.40 -32.28
CA GLU A 177 3.66 1.81 -33.63
C GLU A 177 4.47 0.51 -33.62
N THR A 178 3.78 -0.62 -33.61
CA THR A 178 4.38 -1.89 -34.03
C THR A 178 4.59 -1.81 -35.53
N GLU A 179 5.71 -1.21 -35.95
CA GLU A 179 6.19 -1.37 -37.33
C GLU A 179 6.61 -2.84 -37.47
N LYS A 180 5.92 -3.53 -38.39
CA LYS A 180 6.08 -4.94 -38.71
C LYS A 180 7.01 -5.11 -39.90
#